data_AF-A0A4D7HCE4-F1
#
_entry.id   AF-A0A4D7HCE4-F1
#
_cell.length_a   1.000
_cell.length_b   1.000
_cell.length_c   1.000
_cell.angle_alpha   90.00
_cell.angle_beta   90.00
_cell.angle_gamma   90.00
#
_symmetry.space_group_name_H-M   'P 1'
#
loop_
_entity.id
_entity.type
_entity.pdbx_description
1 polymer ?
#
loop_
_entity_poly.entity_id
_entity_poly.type
_entity_poly.pdbx_seq_one_letter_code
_entity_poly.pdbx_strand_id
1 'polypeptide(L)'
;MQSDPSPQTSRSQTHLQAAANVVFVVAGAFAVGIAVSLVGVLLLQLLGVSTQTPLPRAVLASLQYVGFGIAAYLYLSRRNEWHIVRWRVPRLRDFGWMVGGLVILVSALVGVSVVIQQLGIQVAANQVITTGQQNPVYFLYMIPVTMLFVGPMEELIFRGIVQEKLRRTYGPAVAVVVASAVFAVAHWLALVGSSGGRVASIAVIFVLGAVLALLYERTENLVVVAVVHGLFNSYQFLGQYAIATGLIPGA
;
A
#
# COMPACT_ATOMS: atom_id res chain seq x y z
N MET A 1 -1.70 15.71 -45.62
CA MET A 1 -0.38 15.65 -44.96
C MET A 1 -0.58 16.00 -43.49
N GLN A 2 -0.71 15.01 -42.61
CA GLN A 2 -0.58 15.25 -41.16
C GLN A 2 0.92 15.32 -40.88
N SER A 3 1.41 16.49 -40.51
CA SER A 3 2.81 16.68 -40.11
C SER A 3 3.04 15.89 -38.83
N ASP A 4 3.99 14.95 -38.86
CA ASP A 4 4.38 14.22 -37.66
C ASP A 4 4.84 15.20 -36.57
N PRO A 5 4.41 15.02 -35.31
CA PRO A 5 4.81 15.87 -34.21
C PRO A 5 6.34 15.83 -34.01
N SER A 6 6.95 17.00 -33.75
CA SER A 6 8.39 17.08 -33.54
C SER A 6 8.85 16.19 -32.36
N PRO A 7 10.10 15.69 -32.35
CA PRO A 7 10.59 14.78 -31.32
C PRO A 7 10.36 15.26 -29.87
N GLN A 8 10.47 16.58 -29.64
CA GLN A 8 10.21 17.19 -28.33
C GLN A 8 8.74 17.14 -27.93
N THR A 9 7.82 17.34 -28.89
CA THR A 9 6.37 17.23 -28.62
C THR A 9 5.94 15.78 -28.34
N SER A 10 6.52 14.79 -29.04
CA SER A 10 6.27 13.37 -28.78
C SER A 10 6.73 12.94 -27.37
N ARG A 11 7.88 13.47 -26.92
CA ARG A 11 8.46 13.18 -25.60
C ARG A 11 7.62 13.81 -24.48
N SER A 12 7.20 15.07 -24.63
CA SER A 12 6.33 15.77 -23.68
C SER A 12 4.97 15.05 -23.51
N GLN A 13 4.35 14.62 -24.62
CA GLN A 13 3.12 13.84 -24.58
C GLN A 13 3.28 12.52 -23.85
N THR A 14 4.39 11.81 -24.06
CA THR A 14 4.69 10.54 -23.35
C THR A 14 4.81 10.75 -21.85
N HIS A 15 5.48 11.82 -21.41
CA HIS A 15 5.63 12.15 -19.99
C HIS A 15 4.30 12.51 -19.33
N LEU A 16 3.49 13.34 -20.00
CA LEU A 16 2.16 13.74 -19.53
C LEU A 16 1.22 12.54 -19.43
N GLN A 17 1.24 11.64 -20.41
CA GLN A 17 0.44 10.41 -20.40
C GLN A 17 0.85 9.48 -19.25
N ALA A 18 2.16 9.32 -18.98
CA ALA A 18 2.63 8.52 -17.86
C ALA A 18 2.14 9.09 -16.52
N ALA A 19 2.28 10.41 -16.30
CA ALA A 19 1.80 11.07 -15.09
C ALA A 19 0.27 10.95 -14.94
N ALA A 20 -0.48 11.23 -16.01
CA ALA A 20 -1.94 11.11 -16.03
C ALA A 20 -2.40 9.68 -15.74
N ASN A 21 -1.71 8.66 -16.27
CA ASN A 21 -2.01 7.26 -16.00
C ASN A 21 -1.82 6.90 -14.53
N VAL A 22 -0.74 7.37 -13.90
CA VAL A 22 -0.48 7.13 -12.47
C VAL A 22 -1.60 7.75 -11.63
N VAL A 23 -1.94 9.02 -11.88
CA VAL A 23 -3.02 9.71 -11.17
C VAL A 23 -4.35 8.99 -11.38
N PHE A 24 -4.67 8.61 -12.62
CA PHE A 24 -5.92 7.93 -12.96
C PHE A 24 -6.05 6.57 -12.25
N VAL A 25 -4.99 5.75 -12.24
CA VAL A 25 -5.00 4.43 -11.59
C VAL A 25 -5.18 4.57 -10.08
N VAL A 26 -4.40 5.45 -9.45
CA VAL A 26 -4.45 5.64 -7.99
C VAL A 26 -5.79 6.24 -7.57
N ALA A 27 -6.22 7.33 -8.21
CA ALA A 27 -7.52 7.95 -7.92
C ALA A 27 -8.69 7.01 -8.21
N GLY A 28 -8.62 6.24 -9.29
CA GLY A 28 -9.60 5.22 -9.64
C GLY A 28 -9.69 4.11 -8.59
N ALA A 29 -8.54 3.63 -8.09
CA ALA A 29 -8.50 2.64 -7.00
C ALA A 29 -9.17 3.17 -5.73
N PHE A 30 -8.85 4.40 -5.30
CA PHE A 30 -9.53 5.02 -4.15
C PHE A 30 -11.02 5.23 -4.39
N ALA A 31 -11.42 5.73 -5.56
CA ALA A 31 -12.83 5.98 -5.87
C ALA A 31 -13.66 4.68 -5.82
N VAL A 32 -13.18 3.61 -6.45
CA VAL A 32 -13.85 2.30 -6.44
C VAL A 32 -13.81 1.69 -5.04
N GLY A 33 -12.67 1.75 -4.34
CA GLY A 33 -12.53 1.28 -2.97
C GLY A 33 -13.52 1.95 -2.01
N ILE A 34 -13.63 3.28 -2.08
CA ILE A 34 -14.59 4.05 -1.28
C ILE A 34 -16.02 3.65 -1.66
N ALA A 35 -16.36 3.59 -2.94
CA ALA A 35 -17.70 3.20 -3.38
C ALA A 35 -18.11 1.80 -2.86
N VAL A 36 -17.23 0.81 -2.99
CA VAL A 36 -17.48 -0.56 -2.51
C VAL A 36 -17.61 -0.59 -0.98
N SER A 37 -16.77 0.15 -0.26
CA SER A 37 -16.85 0.26 1.20
C SER A 37 -18.15 0.94 1.65
N LEU A 38 -18.60 2.00 0.96
CA LEU A 38 -19.87 2.68 1.24
C LEU A 38 -21.09 1.77 1.02
N VAL A 39 -21.08 0.95 -0.02
CA VAL A 39 -22.10 -0.10 -0.21
C VAL A 39 -22.09 -1.07 0.96
N GLY A 40 -20.90 -1.48 1.43
CA GLY A 40 -20.75 -2.30 2.63
C GLY A 40 -21.35 -1.65 3.88
N VAL A 41 -21.11 -0.34 4.09
CA VAL A 41 -21.68 0.42 5.21
C VAL A 41 -23.21 0.40 5.14
N LEU A 42 -23.79 0.69 3.98
CA LEU A 42 -25.24 0.69 3.79
C LEU A 42 -25.84 -0.68 4.09
N LEU A 43 -25.24 -1.75 3.57
CA LEU A 43 -25.73 -3.11 3.81
C LEU A 43 -25.69 -3.49 5.30
N LEU A 44 -24.60 -3.16 6.00
CA LEU A 44 -24.50 -3.42 7.44
C LEU A 44 -25.55 -2.63 8.23
N GLN A 45 -25.78 -1.37 7.87
CA GLN A 45 -26.82 -0.54 8.50
C GLN A 45 -28.23 -1.09 8.27
N LEU A 46 -28.54 -1.53 7.04
CA LEU A 46 -29.83 -2.15 6.72
C LEU A 46 -30.06 -3.46 7.49
N LEU A 47 -28.99 -4.18 7.82
CA LEU A 47 -29.03 -5.39 8.65
C LEU A 47 -29.00 -5.09 10.16
N GLY A 48 -29.00 -3.82 10.58
CA GLY A 48 -28.93 -3.42 11.99
C GLY A 48 -27.58 -3.67 12.65
N VAL A 49 -26.51 -3.87 11.87
CA VAL A 49 -25.16 -4.16 12.37
C VAL A 49 -24.37 -2.86 12.59
N SER A 50 -23.84 -2.69 13.81
CA SER A 50 -23.00 -1.53 14.13
C SER A 50 -21.65 -1.58 13.41
N THR A 51 -21.36 -0.53 12.62
CA THR A 51 -20.08 -0.35 11.91
C THR A 51 -18.92 0.08 12.82
N GLN A 52 -19.19 0.30 14.11
CA GLN A 52 -18.19 0.75 15.08
C GLN A 52 -17.48 -0.40 15.80
N THR A 53 -18.00 -1.63 15.66
CA THR A 53 -17.41 -2.81 16.29
C THR A 53 -16.24 -3.38 15.46
N PRO A 54 -15.28 -4.09 16.09
CA PRO A 54 -14.04 -4.49 15.41
C PRO A 54 -14.22 -5.33 14.14
N LEU A 55 -15.13 -6.32 14.15
CA LEU A 55 -15.32 -7.22 13.02
C LEU A 55 -15.92 -6.49 11.79
N PRO A 56 -17.06 -5.77 11.90
CA PRO A 56 -17.55 -4.90 10.84
C PRO A 56 -16.53 -3.92 10.29
N ARG A 57 -15.70 -3.28 11.14
CA ARG A 57 -14.61 -2.40 10.66
C ARG A 57 -13.60 -3.17 9.80
N ALA A 58 -13.22 -4.37 10.19
CA ALA A 58 -12.28 -5.20 9.43
C ALA A 58 -12.88 -5.67 8.09
N VAL A 59 -14.17 -5.97 8.06
CA VAL A 59 -14.92 -6.27 6.83
C VAL A 59 -14.93 -5.06 5.90
N LEU A 60 -15.26 -3.87 6.41
CA LEU A 60 -15.27 -2.63 5.62
C LEU A 60 -13.87 -2.27 5.07
N ALA A 61 -12.82 -2.49 5.87
CA ALA A 61 -11.44 -2.34 5.41
C ALA A 61 -11.15 -3.32 4.26
N SER A 62 -11.54 -4.60 4.39
CA SER A 62 -11.37 -5.60 3.33
C SER A 62 -12.09 -5.20 2.05
N LEU A 63 -13.33 -4.71 2.15
CA LEU A 63 -14.14 -4.27 1.01
C LEU A 63 -13.50 -3.11 0.24
N GLN A 64 -12.85 -2.18 0.93
CA GLN A 64 -12.09 -1.11 0.27
C GLN A 64 -11.00 -1.68 -0.64
N TYR A 65 -10.24 -2.66 -0.16
CA TYR A 65 -9.18 -3.30 -0.93
C TYR A 65 -9.71 -4.26 -2.01
N VAL A 66 -10.88 -4.88 -1.82
CA VAL A 66 -11.61 -5.53 -2.91
C VAL A 66 -11.89 -4.53 -4.03
N GLY A 67 -12.32 -3.30 -3.68
CA GLY A 67 -12.50 -2.23 -4.67
C GLY A 67 -11.20 -1.83 -5.38
N PHE A 68 -10.05 -1.84 -4.69
CA PHE A 68 -8.74 -1.65 -5.34
C PHE A 68 -8.46 -2.76 -6.36
N GLY A 69 -8.72 -4.02 -5.99
CA GLY A 69 -8.60 -5.16 -6.90
C GLY A 69 -9.51 -5.04 -8.12
N ILE A 70 -10.77 -4.63 -7.94
CA ILE A 70 -11.71 -4.36 -9.03
C ILE A 70 -11.17 -3.26 -9.95
N ALA A 71 -10.68 -2.14 -9.38
CA ALA A 71 -10.11 -1.05 -10.17
C ALA A 71 -8.89 -1.50 -10.98
N ALA A 72 -7.97 -2.24 -10.36
CA ALA A 72 -6.80 -2.80 -11.03
C ALA A 72 -7.18 -3.76 -12.16
N TYR A 73 -8.09 -4.70 -11.89
CA TYR A 73 -8.60 -5.67 -12.86
C TYR A 73 -9.25 -4.97 -14.06
N LEU A 74 -10.13 -4.01 -13.80
CA LEU A 74 -10.82 -3.24 -14.84
C LEU A 74 -9.83 -2.41 -15.67
N TYR A 75 -8.84 -1.79 -15.03
CA TYR A 75 -7.80 -1.04 -15.72
C TYR A 75 -6.98 -1.93 -16.66
N LEU A 76 -6.42 -3.01 -16.12
CA LEU A 76 -5.57 -3.94 -16.88
C LEU A 76 -6.33 -4.63 -18.01
N SER A 77 -7.57 -5.05 -17.76
CA SER A 77 -8.40 -5.72 -18.76
C SER A 77 -8.83 -4.77 -19.88
N ARG A 78 -9.26 -3.54 -19.57
CA ARG A 78 -9.64 -2.56 -20.60
C ARG A 78 -8.47 -2.10 -21.45
N ARG A 79 -7.25 -2.12 -20.90
CA ARG A 79 -6.02 -1.75 -21.63
C ARG A 79 -5.31 -2.95 -22.26
N ASN A 80 -5.78 -4.17 -22.02
CA ASN A 80 -5.10 -5.42 -22.39
C ASN A 80 -3.63 -5.47 -21.91
N GLU A 81 -3.39 -4.99 -20.69
CA GLU A 81 -2.07 -4.74 -20.13
C GLU A 81 -1.64 -5.75 -19.07
N TRP A 82 -2.31 -6.90 -18.94
CA TRP A 82 -1.94 -7.95 -17.97
C TRP A 82 -0.48 -8.40 -18.07
N HIS A 83 0.10 -8.33 -19.28
CA HIS A 83 1.49 -8.66 -19.55
C HIS A 83 2.51 -7.71 -18.86
N ILE A 84 2.10 -6.55 -18.34
CA ILE A 84 3.01 -5.64 -17.63
C ILE A 84 3.29 -6.09 -16.20
N VAL A 85 2.34 -6.80 -15.58
CA VAL A 85 2.45 -7.22 -14.19
C VAL A 85 3.39 -8.42 -14.10
N ARG A 86 4.55 -8.25 -13.48
CA ARG A 86 5.52 -9.33 -13.27
C ARG A 86 5.09 -10.17 -12.08
N TRP A 87 4.49 -11.32 -12.34
CA TRP A 87 4.11 -12.28 -11.31
C TRP A 87 4.48 -13.70 -11.73
N ARG A 88 4.77 -14.55 -10.75
CA ARG A 88 4.98 -15.99 -10.94
C ARG A 88 4.74 -16.72 -9.63
N VAL A 89 4.46 -18.02 -9.72
CA VAL A 89 4.43 -18.88 -8.52
C VAL A 89 5.80 -18.82 -7.83
N PRO A 90 5.86 -18.53 -6.51
CA PRO A 90 7.10 -18.49 -5.76
C PRO A 90 7.84 -19.83 -5.81
N ARG A 91 9.17 -19.77 -5.89
CA ARG A 91 10.11 -20.89 -5.82
C ARG A 91 10.75 -20.92 -4.44
N LEU A 92 11.42 -22.01 -4.07
CA LEU A 92 12.13 -22.13 -2.78
C LEU A 92 13.06 -20.94 -2.47
N ARG A 93 13.77 -20.43 -3.48
CA ARG A 93 14.65 -19.24 -3.35
C ARG A 93 13.90 -17.97 -2.91
N ASP A 94 12.62 -17.87 -3.25
CA ASP A 94 11.82 -16.69 -2.95
C ASP A 94 11.44 -16.63 -1.47
N PHE A 95 11.43 -17.76 -0.76
CA PHE A 95 11.30 -17.74 0.70
C PHE A 95 12.46 -17.00 1.36
N GLY A 96 13.68 -17.16 0.83
CA GLY A 96 14.83 -16.36 1.27
C GLY A 96 14.62 -14.86 1.04
N TRP A 97 14.05 -14.48 -0.11
CA TRP A 97 13.67 -13.10 -0.38
C TRP A 97 12.52 -12.61 0.51
N MET A 98 11.57 -13.48 0.86
CA MET A 98 10.47 -13.12 1.76
C MET A 98 10.98 -12.84 3.18
N VAL A 99 11.81 -13.72 3.72
CA VAL A 99 12.43 -13.54 5.05
C VAL A 99 13.38 -12.35 5.04
N GLY A 100 14.27 -12.25 4.07
CA GLY A 100 15.20 -11.13 3.94
C GLY A 100 14.49 -9.79 3.76
N GLY A 101 13.45 -9.74 2.92
CA GLY A 101 12.62 -8.55 2.71
C GLY A 101 11.92 -8.11 3.99
N LEU A 102 11.36 -9.05 4.76
CA LEU A 102 10.74 -8.77 6.05
C LEU A 102 11.76 -8.20 7.04
N VAL A 103 12.93 -8.82 7.17
CA VAL A 103 14.01 -8.34 8.06
C VAL A 103 14.43 -6.93 7.66
N ILE A 104 14.66 -6.66 6.36
CA ILE A 104 15.04 -5.33 5.88
C ILE A 104 13.95 -4.29 6.19
N LEU A 105 12.66 -4.62 6.01
CA LEU A 105 11.56 -3.71 6.36
C LEU A 105 11.51 -3.40 7.85
N VAL A 106 11.64 -4.41 8.70
CA VAL A 106 11.66 -4.22 10.16
C VAL A 106 12.88 -3.39 10.57
N SER A 107 14.07 -3.68 10.03
CA SER A 107 15.27 -2.89 10.28
C SER A 107 15.14 -1.45 9.79
N ALA A 108 14.54 -1.24 8.62
CA ALA A 108 14.28 0.11 8.07
C ALA A 108 13.30 0.89 8.95
N LEU A 109 12.22 0.25 9.40
CA LEU A 109 11.27 0.85 10.34
C LEU A 109 11.99 1.27 11.63
N VAL A 110 12.69 0.35 12.29
CA VAL A 110 13.42 0.62 13.54
C VAL A 110 14.45 1.73 13.34
N GLY A 111 15.25 1.66 12.28
CA GLY A 111 16.28 2.66 11.99
C GLY A 111 15.70 4.06 11.80
N VAL A 112 14.63 4.20 11.01
CA VAL A 112 13.98 5.51 10.81
C VAL A 112 13.29 5.98 12.09
N SER A 113 12.65 5.09 12.84
CA SER A 113 12.02 5.43 14.12
C SER A 113 13.02 5.96 15.15
N VAL A 114 14.22 5.36 15.23
CA VAL A 114 15.30 5.85 16.11
C VAL A 114 15.74 7.26 15.71
N VAL A 115 15.94 7.52 14.42
CA VAL A 115 16.30 8.86 13.93
C VAL A 115 15.22 9.89 14.27
N ILE A 116 13.96 9.57 14.00
CA ILE A 116 12.82 10.44 14.32
C ILE A 116 12.74 10.73 15.82
N GLN A 117 12.96 9.73 16.66
CA GLN A 117 12.95 9.88 18.11
C GLN A 117 14.09 10.80 18.60
N GLN A 118 15.30 10.65 18.05
CA GLN A 118 16.44 11.53 18.37
C GLN A 118 16.19 12.98 17.96
N LEU A 119 15.42 13.21 16.90
CA LEU A 119 15.01 14.54 16.44
C LEU A 119 13.83 15.12 17.23
N GLY A 120 13.25 14.37 18.18
CA GLY A 120 12.06 14.78 18.93
C GLY A 120 10.81 14.96 18.06
N ILE A 121 10.78 14.34 16.87
CA ILE A 121 9.69 14.47 15.91
C ILE A 121 8.59 13.47 16.25
N GLN A 122 7.35 13.93 16.33
CA GLN A 122 6.19 13.06 16.51
C GLN A 122 5.74 12.44 15.18
N VAL A 123 5.30 11.19 15.23
CA VAL A 123 4.71 10.45 14.09
C VAL A 123 3.20 10.35 14.30
N ALA A 124 2.43 10.48 13.22
CA ALA A 124 0.99 10.35 13.26
C ALA A 124 0.58 8.87 13.39
N ALA A 125 -0.34 8.58 14.31
CA ALA A 125 -1.07 7.33 14.27
C ALA A 125 -2.09 7.35 13.12
N ASN A 126 -2.20 6.23 12.40
CA ASN A 126 -3.27 6.02 11.43
C ASN A 126 -4.54 5.49 12.10
N GLN A 127 -5.67 5.50 11.38
CA GLN A 127 -6.96 5.06 11.93
C GLN A 127 -7.01 3.59 12.36
N VAL A 128 -6.18 2.72 11.76
CA VAL A 128 -6.09 1.30 12.15
C VAL A 128 -5.47 1.17 13.54
N ILE A 129 -4.39 1.91 13.81
CA ILE A 129 -3.77 1.97 15.14
C ILE A 129 -4.73 2.54 16.16
N THR A 130 -5.36 3.68 15.88
CA THR A 130 -6.33 4.30 16.82
C THR A 130 -7.49 3.37 17.15
N THR A 131 -8.06 2.70 16.15
CA THR A 131 -9.13 1.71 16.35
C THR A 131 -8.67 0.51 17.17
N GLY A 132 -7.49 -0.02 16.87
CA GLY A 132 -6.96 -1.20 17.57
C GLY A 132 -6.57 -0.90 19.01
N GLN A 133 -6.05 0.30 19.30
CA GLN A 133 -5.78 0.71 20.68
C GLN A 133 -7.07 0.84 21.51
N GLN A 134 -8.19 1.22 20.89
CA GLN A 134 -9.50 1.21 21.54
C GLN A 134 -10.07 -0.21 21.71
N ASN A 135 -9.79 -1.10 20.76
CA ASN A 135 -10.28 -2.49 20.75
C ASN A 135 -9.20 -3.44 20.20
N PRO A 136 -8.33 -4.01 21.05
CA PRO A 136 -7.14 -4.74 20.61
C PRO A 136 -7.43 -5.92 19.67
N VAL A 137 -8.56 -6.61 19.83
CA VAL A 137 -8.97 -7.71 18.93
C VAL A 137 -9.03 -7.30 17.46
N TYR A 138 -9.24 -6.01 17.17
CA TYR A 138 -9.21 -5.48 15.81
C TYR A 138 -7.87 -5.74 15.11
N PHE A 139 -6.74 -5.66 15.84
CA PHE A 139 -5.42 -5.97 15.28
C PHE A 139 -5.34 -7.41 14.79
N LEU A 140 -5.95 -8.35 15.52
CA LEU A 140 -5.98 -9.76 15.12
C LEU A 140 -6.80 -9.98 13.85
N TYR A 141 -7.92 -9.27 13.68
CA TYR A 141 -8.68 -9.29 12.43
C TYR A 141 -7.93 -8.66 11.26
N MET A 142 -7.10 -7.64 11.52
CA MET A 142 -6.33 -6.98 10.47
C MET A 142 -5.20 -7.84 9.90
N ILE A 143 -4.76 -8.90 10.59
CA ILE A 143 -3.74 -9.85 10.11
C ILE A 143 -4.19 -10.60 8.84
N PRO A 144 -5.30 -11.36 8.84
CA PRO A 144 -5.79 -11.99 7.61
C PRO A 144 -6.20 -10.94 6.57
N VAL A 145 -6.76 -9.79 6.99
CA VAL A 145 -7.13 -8.71 6.07
C VAL A 145 -5.91 -8.18 5.31
N THR A 146 -4.78 -7.96 6.00
CA THR A 146 -3.59 -7.41 5.34
C THR A 146 -2.90 -8.42 4.45
N MET A 147 -2.87 -9.69 4.85
CA MET A 147 -2.28 -10.78 4.05
C MET A 147 -3.07 -11.04 2.77
N LEU A 148 -4.40 -11.00 2.83
CA LEU A 148 -5.26 -11.41 1.71
C LEU A 148 -5.72 -10.25 0.83
N PHE A 149 -5.86 -9.05 1.40
CA PHE A 149 -6.43 -7.90 0.68
C PHE A 149 -5.47 -6.73 0.61
N VAL A 150 -4.99 -6.19 1.73
CA VAL A 150 -4.16 -4.96 1.72
C VAL A 150 -2.89 -5.16 0.89
N GLY A 151 -2.04 -6.11 1.29
CA GLY A 151 -0.75 -6.36 0.64
C GLY A 151 -0.91 -6.67 -0.85
N PRO A 152 -1.71 -7.69 -1.24
CA PRO A 152 -1.90 -8.02 -2.64
C PRO A 152 -2.46 -6.88 -3.50
N MET A 153 -3.47 -6.16 -3.01
CA MET A 153 -4.17 -5.16 -3.82
C MET A 153 -3.41 -3.84 -3.90
N GLU A 154 -2.74 -3.42 -2.83
CA GLU A 154 -1.83 -2.28 -2.89
C GLU A 154 -0.63 -2.59 -3.79
N GLU A 155 0.03 -3.73 -3.62
CA GLU A 155 1.18 -4.07 -4.47
C GLU A 155 0.78 -4.17 -5.95
N LEU A 156 -0.41 -4.72 -6.27
CA LEU A 156 -0.90 -4.75 -7.64
C LEU A 156 -1.03 -3.34 -8.24
N ILE A 157 -1.57 -2.38 -7.49
CA ILE A 157 -1.70 -0.98 -7.93
C ILE A 157 -0.33 -0.32 -8.05
N PHE A 158 0.47 -0.34 -6.98
CA PHE A 158 1.67 0.49 -6.88
C PHE A 158 2.88 -0.14 -7.58
N ARG A 159 3.07 -1.46 -7.49
CA ARG A 159 4.21 -2.17 -8.09
C ARG A 159 3.83 -2.75 -9.45
N GLY A 160 2.68 -3.43 -9.50
CA GLY A 160 2.19 -4.06 -10.73
C GLY A 160 1.84 -3.08 -11.85
N ILE A 161 1.24 -1.93 -11.52
CA ILE A 161 0.79 -0.95 -12.53
C ILE A 161 1.63 0.33 -12.52
N VAL A 162 1.68 1.05 -11.39
CA VAL A 162 2.32 2.38 -11.32
C VAL A 162 3.82 2.28 -11.56
N GLN A 163 4.53 1.43 -10.81
CA GLN A 163 5.97 1.25 -10.96
C GLN A 163 6.34 0.72 -12.34
N GLU A 164 5.63 -0.29 -12.87
CA GLU A 164 5.92 -0.84 -14.21
C GLU A 164 5.75 0.20 -15.33
N LYS A 165 4.72 1.05 -15.26
CA LYS A 165 4.54 2.13 -16.23
C LYS A 165 5.67 3.16 -16.14
N LEU A 166 5.99 3.59 -14.92
CA LEU A 166 7.11 4.51 -14.70
C LEU A 166 8.43 3.90 -15.16
N ARG A 167 8.65 2.61 -14.94
CA ARG A 167 9.85 1.87 -15.35
C ARG A 167 10.00 1.86 -16.86
N ARG A 168 8.91 1.61 -17.61
CA ARG A 168 8.93 1.61 -19.07
C ARG A 168 9.23 3.00 -19.66
N THR A 169 8.80 4.08 -19.00
CA THR A 169 9.00 5.45 -19.48
C THR A 169 10.33 6.07 -19.03
N TYR A 170 10.76 5.80 -17.79
CA TYR A 170 11.86 6.52 -17.13
C TYR A 170 12.99 5.61 -16.63
N GLY A 171 12.85 4.30 -16.77
CA GLY A 171 13.80 3.32 -16.23
C GLY A 171 13.57 2.98 -14.75
N PRO A 172 14.26 1.95 -14.24
CA PRO A 172 13.97 1.37 -12.93
C PRO A 172 14.27 2.31 -11.75
N ALA A 173 15.34 3.11 -11.82
CA ALA A 173 15.72 4.00 -10.71
C ALA A 173 14.65 5.06 -10.43
N VAL A 174 14.16 5.73 -11.49
CA VAL A 174 13.09 6.73 -11.37
C VAL A 174 11.79 6.06 -10.93
N ALA A 175 11.48 4.88 -11.47
CA ALA A 175 10.28 4.15 -11.10
C ALA A 175 10.23 3.81 -9.61
N VAL A 176 11.33 3.33 -9.02
CA VAL A 176 11.43 3.04 -7.59
C VAL A 176 11.13 4.28 -6.75
N VAL A 177 11.79 5.40 -7.05
CA VAL A 177 11.63 6.64 -6.26
C VAL A 177 10.21 7.19 -6.40
N VAL A 178 9.72 7.34 -7.63
CA VAL A 178 8.43 7.99 -7.90
C VAL A 178 7.27 7.10 -7.46
N ALA A 179 7.31 5.78 -7.68
CA ALA A 179 6.27 4.88 -7.21
C ALA A 179 6.20 4.85 -5.67
N SER A 180 7.35 4.90 -4.99
CA SER A 180 7.42 4.97 -3.52
C SER A 180 6.87 6.29 -2.98
N ALA A 181 7.14 7.41 -3.67
CA ALA A 181 6.56 8.70 -3.31
C ALA A 181 5.03 8.71 -3.51
N VAL A 182 4.53 8.17 -4.62
CA VAL A 182 3.09 8.05 -4.89
C VAL A 182 2.41 7.14 -3.86
N PHE A 183 3.03 6.00 -3.53
CA PHE A 183 2.57 5.11 -2.46
C PHE A 183 2.50 5.82 -1.11
N ALA A 184 3.54 6.55 -0.74
CA ALA A 184 3.59 7.29 0.51
C ALA A 184 2.52 8.39 0.57
N VAL A 185 2.39 9.21 -0.48
CA VAL A 185 1.36 10.26 -0.54
C VAL A 185 -0.05 9.69 -0.50
N ALA A 186 -0.30 8.53 -1.14
CA ALA A 186 -1.60 7.85 -1.07
C ALA A 186 -2.03 7.53 0.39
N HIS A 187 -1.07 7.31 1.29
CA HIS A 187 -1.35 7.06 2.71
C HIS A 187 -1.76 8.32 3.48
N TRP A 188 -1.63 9.51 2.90
CA TRP A 188 -2.06 10.75 3.56
C TRP A 188 -3.54 10.70 3.97
N LEU A 189 -4.38 10.08 3.16
CA LEU A 189 -5.81 9.91 3.45
C LEU A 189 -6.05 9.12 4.74
N ALA A 190 -5.24 8.11 5.02
CA ALA A 190 -5.33 7.31 6.25
C ALA A 190 -4.87 8.06 7.51
N LEU A 191 -4.19 9.21 7.33
CA LEU A 191 -3.71 10.09 8.40
C LEU A 191 -4.64 11.30 8.62
N VAL A 192 -5.71 11.43 7.82
CA VAL A 192 -6.71 12.49 8.02
C VAL A 192 -7.36 12.33 9.40
N GLY A 193 -7.32 13.40 10.18
CA GLY A 193 -7.81 13.43 11.56
C GLY A 193 -6.71 13.28 12.62
N SER A 194 -5.46 12.99 12.26
CA SER A 194 -4.35 13.02 13.22
C SER A 194 -4.02 14.45 13.67
N SER A 195 -3.59 14.63 14.92
CA SER A 195 -3.27 15.93 15.53
C SER A 195 -1.90 16.52 15.14
N GLY A 196 -1.07 15.77 14.41
CA GLY A 196 0.28 16.17 14.01
C GLY A 196 1.05 15.02 13.36
N GLY A 197 2.33 15.22 13.01
CA GLY A 197 3.27 14.15 12.63
C GLY A 197 3.06 13.50 11.26
N ARG A 198 2.16 14.03 10.41
CA ARG A 198 1.82 13.40 9.12
C ARG A 198 3.01 13.35 8.17
N VAL A 199 3.75 14.45 8.02
CA VAL A 199 4.93 14.51 7.14
C VAL A 199 5.99 13.48 7.52
N ALA A 200 6.28 13.34 8.83
CA ALA A 200 7.20 12.32 9.32
C ALA A 200 6.71 10.90 9.00
N SER A 201 5.40 10.66 9.14
CA SER A 201 4.79 9.36 8.79
C SER A 201 4.92 9.05 7.30
N ILE A 202 4.70 10.04 6.43
CA ILE A 202 4.88 9.89 4.98
C ILE A 202 6.35 9.62 4.65
N ALA A 203 7.31 10.25 5.33
CA ALA A 203 8.73 9.96 5.15
C ALA A 203 9.07 8.51 5.53
N VAL A 204 8.53 8.01 6.64
CA VAL A 204 8.67 6.58 7.03
C VAL A 204 8.08 5.68 5.94
N ILE A 205 6.85 5.95 5.51
CA ILE A 205 6.16 5.15 4.48
C ILE A 205 6.89 5.21 3.14
N PHE A 206 7.51 6.33 2.79
CA PHE A 206 8.36 6.44 1.60
C PHE A 206 9.56 5.50 1.66
N VAL A 207 10.28 5.44 2.80
CA VAL A 207 11.42 4.54 2.97
C VAL A 207 10.98 3.07 2.88
N LEU A 208 9.90 2.71 3.56
CA LEU A 208 9.35 1.34 3.49
C LEU A 208 8.85 1.00 2.08
N GLY A 209 8.20 1.96 1.42
CA GLY A 209 7.75 1.85 0.04
C GLY A 209 8.90 1.62 -0.93
N ALA A 210 10.04 2.29 -0.71
CA ALA A 210 11.25 2.11 -1.50
C ALA A 210 11.88 0.72 -1.31
N VAL A 211 11.86 0.18 -0.09
CA VAL A 211 12.29 -1.21 0.17
C VAL A 211 11.42 -2.19 -0.62
N LEU A 212 10.09 -2.05 -0.57
CA LEU A 212 9.17 -2.89 -1.34
C LEU A 212 9.36 -2.74 -2.86
N ALA A 213 9.53 -1.51 -3.35
CA ALA A 213 9.77 -1.24 -4.76
C ALA A 213 11.08 -1.85 -5.26
N LEU A 214 12.15 -1.77 -4.47
CA LEU A 214 13.42 -2.44 -4.76
C LEU A 214 13.27 -3.96 -4.71
N LEU A 215 12.57 -4.50 -3.72
CA LEU A 215 12.31 -5.94 -3.63
C LEU A 215 11.56 -6.44 -4.87
N TYR A 216 10.60 -5.67 -5.37
CA TYR A 216 9.89 -5.98 -6.62
C TYR A 216 10.84 -6.02 -7.82
N GLU A 217 11.72 -5.02 -7.98
CA GLU A 217 12.71 -5.02 -9.07
C GLU A 217 13.70 -6.19 -8.98
N ARG A 218 14.05 -6.64 -7.78
CA ARG A 218 15.02 -7.73 -7.58
C ARG A 218 14.41 -9.11 -7.75
N THR A 219 13.16 -9.28 -7.34
CA THR A 219 12.48 -10.58 -7.35
C THR A 219 11.71 -10.83 -8.63
N GLU A 220 11.35 -9.74 -9.34
CA GLU A 220 10.47 -9.74 -10.50
C GLU A 220 9.18 -10.51 -10.25
N ASN A 221 8.68 -10.45 -9.00
CA ASN A 221 7.55 -11.24 -8.58
C ASN A 221 6.66 -10.49 -7.58
N LEU A 222 5.49 -10.06 -8.07
CA LEU A 222 4.48 -9.39 -7.28
C LEU A 222 4.06 -10.20 -6.04
N VAL A 223 3.96 -11.52 -6.15
CA VAL A 223 3.52 -12.39 -5.05
C VAL A 223 4.49 -12.31 -3.87
N VAL A 224 5.79 -12.25 -4.14
CA VAL A 224 6.83 -12.15 -3.10
C VAL A 224 6.66 -10.85 -2.32
N VAL A 225 6.49 -9.74 -3.03
CA VAL A 225 6.36 -8.42 -2.41
C VAL A 225 5.05 -8.28 -1.65
N ALA A 226 3.94 -8.79 -2.19
CA ALA A 226 2.64 -8.80 -1.52
C ALA A 226 2.68 -9.59 -0.21
N VAL A 227 3.33 -10.76 -0.19
CA VAL A 227 3.52 -11.56 1.02
C VAL A 227 4.40 -10.82 2.03
N VAL A 228 5.51 -10.24 1.60
CA VAL A 228 6.42 -9.49 2.48
C VAL A 228 5.73 -8.28 3.10
N HIS A 229 4.96 -7.54 2.31
CA HIS A 229 4.17 -6.42 2.80
C HIS A 229 3.12 -6.90 3.82
N GLY A 230 2.34 -7.93 3.49
CA GLY A 230 1.36 -8.49 4.42
C GLY A 230 1.98 -8.99 5.73
N LEU A 231 3.15 -9.67 5.66
CA LEU A 231 3.89 -10.14 6.82
C LEU A 231 4.40 -8.98 7.68
N PHE A 232 4.90 -7.92 7.05
CA PHE A 232 5.37 -6.72 7.74
C PHE A 232 4.22 -6.01 8.49
N ASN A 233 3.05 -5.88 7.86
CA ASN A 233 1.87 -5.32 8.53
C ASN A 233 1.38 -6.24 9.66
N SER A 234 1.38 -7.55 9.45
CA SER A 234 1.02 -8.54 10.47
C SER A 234 1.94 -8.48 11.69
N TYR A 235 3.25 -8.34 11.47
CA TYR A 235 4.23 -8.12 12.53
C TYR A 235 3.90 -6.87 13.35
N GLN A 236 3.59 -5.75 12.69
CA GLN A 236 3.20 -4.53 13.38
C GLN A 236 1.90 -4.71 14.18
N PHE A 237 0.87 -5.34 13.61
CA PHE A 237 -0.40 -5.56 14.31
C PHE A 237 -0.25 -6.49 15.51
N LEU A 238 0.57 -7.54 15.41
CA LEU A 238 0.88 -8.41 16.55
C LEU A 238 1.61 -7.65 17.66
N GLY A 239 2.60 -6.82 17.31
CA GLY A 239 3.28 -5.97 18.29
C GLY A 239 2.33 -4.99 18.98
N GLN A 240 1.46 -4.34 18.22
CA GLN A 240 0.47 -3.40 18.75
C GLN A 240 -0.59 -4.09 19.63
N TYR A 241 -1.02 -5.30 19.26
CA TYR A 241 -1.89 -6.13 20.10
C TYR A 241 -1.22 -6.48 21.44
N ALA A 242 0.05 -6.91 21.39
CA ALA A 242 0.79 -7.29 22.59
C ALA A 242 0.99 -6.11 23.54
N ILE A 243 1.28 -4.91 23.01
CA ILE A 243 1.35 -3.67 23.80
C ILE A 243 -0.02 -3.33 24.40
N ALA A 244 -1.07 -3.30 23.58
CA ALA A 244 -2.40 -2.86 24.01
C ALA A 244 -3.06 -3.80 25.03
N THR A 245 -2.62 -5.07 25.10
CA THR A 245 -3.09 -6.07 26.07
C THR A 245 -2.16 -6.25 27.27
N GLY A 246 -1.03 -5.53 27.32
CA GLY A 246 -0.05 -5.63 28.40
C GLY A 246 0.79 -6.92 28.39
N LEU A 247 0.78 -7.68 27.28
CA LEU A 247 1.65 -8.86 27.10
C LEU A 247 3.12 -8.48 27.03
N ILE A 248 3.41 -7.28 26.51
CA ILE A 248 4.73 -6.65 26.57
C ILE A 248 4.57 -5.22 27.08
N PRO A 249 5.57 -4.67 27.80
CA PRO A 249 5.53 -3.28 28.22
C PRO A 249 5.36 -2.34 27.01
N GLY A 250 4.46 -1.36 27.13
CA GLY A 250 4.48 -0.21 26.22
C GLY A 250 5.79 0.57 26.43
N ALA A 251 6.41 0.99 25.33
CA ALA A 251 7.54 1.92 25.37
C ALA A 251 7.09 3.32 25.80
#